data_AF-A0AAD5M0R3-F1
#
_entry.id   AF-A0AAD5M0R3-F1
#
_cell.length_a   1.000
_cell.length_b   1.000
_cell.length_c   1.000
_cell.angle_alpha   90.00
_cell.angle_beta   90.00
_cell.angle_gamma   90.00
#
_symmetry.space_group_name_H-M   'P 1'
#
loop_
_entity.id
_entity.type
_entity.pdbx_description
1 polymer ?
#
loop_
_entity_poly.entity_id
_entity_poly.type
_entity_poly.pdbx_seq_one_letter_code
_entity_poly.pdbx_strand_id
1 'polypeptide(L)'
;MSISALNEQDDPDRHVRVWLLTATDVKGTTFYRVAGRLTSSGQTWQVNRRYSEFLMLRDTLVKYFSRSTETCPGCLNYLHAIKHFDFPKKHYFVSKSTLVINYRIKALRNFLNLLASWSFSNTPKCPTCGGFAFDIVRNFIVEGGEPLREYELSCNLYSIYS
;
A
#
# COMPACT_ATOMS: atom_id res chain seq x y z
N MET A 1 -21.14 -4.20 8.74
CA MET A 1 -21.33 -3.41 7.51
C MET A 1 -20.35 -3.93 6.47
N SER A 2 -20.84 -4.20 5.25
CA SER A 2 -20.07 -4.82 4.16
C SER A 2 -18.96 -3.89 3.63
N ILE A 3 -17.81 -4.48 3.28
CA ILE A 3 -16.66 -3.85 2.60
C ILE A 3 -17.07 -3.11 1.32
N SER A 4 -18.17 -3.51 0.69
CA SER A 4 -18.69 -2.88 -0.53
C SER A 4 -19.04 -1.40 -0.34
N ALA A 5 -19.44 -0.98 0.87
CA ALA A 5 -19.75 0.43 1.17
C ALA A 5 -18.48 1.31 1.26
N LEU A 6 -17.28 0.73 1.27
CA LEU A 6 -16.03 1.49 1.25
C LEU A 6 -15.72 2.06 -0.15
N ASN A 7 -16.36 1.53 -1.20
CA ASN A 7 -16.05 1.86 -2.58
C ASN A 7 -16.91 3.01 -3.16
N GLU A 8 -17.95 3.45 -2.47
CA GLU A 8 -19.07 4.14 -3.13
C GLU A 8 -19.23 5.64 -2.84
N GLN A 9 -18.26 6.29 -2.20
CA GLN A 9 -18.30 7.76 -2.10
C GLN A 9 -16.89 8.35 -2.11
N ASP A 10 -16.66 9.18 -3.12
CA ASP A 10 -15.45 9.96 -3.32
C ASP A 10 -15.42 11.09 -2.28
N ASP A 11 -15.12 10.71 -1.04
CA ASP A 11 -14.95 11.63 0.08
C ASP A 11 -13.54 12.24 0.02
N PRO A 12 -13.42 13.56 -0.22
CA PRO A 12 -12.15 14.25 -0.38
C PRO A 12 -11.30 14.31 0.90
N ASP A 13 -11.84 13.92 2.06
CA ASP A 13 -11.16 14.01 3.37
C ASP A 13 -10.68 12.65 3.92
N ARG A 14 -10.56 11.62 3.05
CA ARG A 14 -10.07 10.29 3.42
C ARG A 14 -8.56 10.27 3.65
N HIS A 15 -8.11 10.85 4.75
CA HIS A 15 -6.79 10.55 5.30
C HIS A 15 -6.76 9.06 5.71
N VAL A 16 -6.03 8.24 4.97
CA VAL A 16 -5.80 6.84 5.32
C VAL A 16 -4.43 6.70 5.96
N ARG A 17 -4.39 6.18 7.19
CA ARG A 17 -3.14 5.71 7.79
C ARG A 17 -2.98 4.25 7.46
N VAL A 18 -1.86 3.90 6.82
CA VAL A 18 -1.53 2.52 6.45
C VAL A 18 -0.38 2.03 7.33
N TRP A 19 -0.49 0.80 7.81
CA TRP A 19 0.55 0.10 8.54
C TRP A 19 0.79 -1.25 7.88
N LEU A 20 2.04 -1.67 7.81
CA LEU A 20 2.37 -3.05 7.50
C LEU A 20 2.66 -3.73 8.84
N LEU A 21 1.76 -4.63 9.23
CA LEU A 21 1.75 -5.19 10.58
C LEU A 21 2.77 -6.32 10.70
N THR A 22 2.61 -7.36 9.89
CA THR A 22 3.39 -8.60 10.03
C THR A 22 3.54 -9.31 8.70
N ALA A 23 4.39 -10.34 8.68
CA ALA A 23 4.43 -11.34 7.61
C ALA A 23 4.02 -12.70 8.19
N THR A 24 3.22 -13.45 7.45
CA THR A 24 2.76 -14.80 7.80
C THR A 24 3.07 -15.75 6.65
N ASP A 25 3.61 -16.94 6.95
CA ASP A 25 3.76 -17.99 5.94
C ASP A 25 2.50 -18.86 5.94
N VAL A 26 1.85 -18.95 4.78
CA VAL A 26 0.70 -19.81 4.56
C VAL A 26 1.04 -20.77 3.43
N LYS A 27 1.17 -22.06 3.77
CA LYS A 27 1.47 -23.14 2.81
C LYS A 27 2.72 -22.85 1.95
N GLY A 28 3.77 -22.31 2.55
CA GLY A 28 5.05 -22.03 1.89
C GLY A 28 5.10 -20.70 1.12
N THR A 29 4.04 -19.89 1.20
CA THR A 29 3.94 -18.56 0.62
C THR A 29 3.87 -17.50 1.71
N THR A 30 4.75 -16.50 1.65
CA THR A 30 4.75 -15.38 2.61
C THR A 30 3.75 -14.30 2.20
N PHE A 31 2.80 -14.02 3.08
CA PHE A 31 1.82 -12.94 2.98
C PHE A 31 2.18 -11.83 3.96
N TYR A 32 2.11 -10.59 3.50
CA TYR A 32 2.31 -9.39 4.29
C TYR A 32 0.94 -8.82 4.64
N ARG A 33 0.70 -8.65 5.94
CA ARG A 33 -0.54 -8.09 6.45
C ARG A 33 -0.44 -6.57 6.43
N VAL A 34 -1.21 -5.96 5.55
CA VAL A 34 -1.39 -4.51 5.46
C VAL A 34 -2.65 -4.17 6.24
N ALA A 35 -2.60 -3.19 7.11
CA ALA A 35 -3.75 -2.66 7.82
C ALA A 35 -3.91 -1.18 7.55
N GLY A 36 -5.14 -0.71 7.55
CA GLY A 36 -5.48 0.69 7.33
C GLY A 36 -6.50 1.20 8.34
N ARG A 37 -6.47 2.51 8.58
CA ARG A 37 -7.52 3.24 9.30
C ARG A 37 -7.92 4.44 8.48
N LEU A 38 -9.23 4.59 8.29
CA LEU A 38 -9.85 5.79 7.74
C LEU A 38 -9.93 6.80 8.87
N THR A 39 -9.34 7.97 8.68
CA THR A 39 -9.36 9.02 9.70
C THR A 39 -10.75 9.65 9.81
N SER A 40 -11.52 9.71 8.70
CA SER A 40 -12.86 10.29 8.68
C SER A 40 -13.90 9.45 9.42
N SER A 41 -13.90 8.12 9.22
CA SER A 41 -14.88 7.21 9.84
C SER A 41 -14.34 6.44 11.05
N GLY A 42 -13.04 6.53 11.34
CA GLY A 42 -12.36 5.69 12.33
C GLY A 42 -12.29 4.22 11.97
N GLN A 43 -12.84 3.82 10.82
CA GLN A 43 -13.02 2.44 10.42
C GLN A 43 -11.68 1.81 10.01
N THR A 44 -11.51 0.55 10.39
CA THR A 44 -10.24 -0.14 10.27
C THR A 44 -10.37 -1.45 9.51
N TRP A 45 -9.36 -1.76 8.70
CA TRP A 45 -9.33 -2.97 7.88
C TRP A 45 -7.93 -3.57 7.84
N GLN A 46 -7.85 -4.83 7.43
CA GLN A 46 -6.62 -5.48 7.02
C GLN A 46 -6.78 -6.20 5.69
N VAL A 47 -5.71 -6.27 4.90
CA VAL A 47 -5.62 -7.07 3.69
C VAL A 47 -4.28 -7.80 3.68
N ASN A 48 -4.28 -9.03 3.19
CA ASN A 48 -3.06 -9.81 3.03
C ASN A 48 -2.57 -9.71 1.58
N ARG A 49 -1.32 -9.29 1.39
CA ARG A 49 -0.69 -9.13 0.07
C ARG A 49 0.62 -9.88 0.00
N ARG A 50 0.89 -10.56 -1.11
CA ARG A 50 2.18 -11.22 -1.36
C ARG A 50 3.19 -10.20 -1.87
N TYR A 51 4.48 -10.47 -1.65
CA TYR A 51 5.57 -9.65 -2.17
C TYR A 51 5.46 -9.42 -3.70
N SER A 52 5.07 -10.45 -4.45
CA SER A 52 4.88 -10.35 -5.90
C SER A 52 3.82 -9.32 -6.29
N GLU A 53 2.77 -9.14 -5.48
CA GLU A 53 1.70 -8.17 -5.76
C GLU A 53 2.22 -6.73 -5.57
N PHE A 54 3.06 -6.47 -4.55
CA PHE A 54 3.71 -5.16 -4.39
C PHE A 54 4.65 -4.85 -5.56
N LEU A 55 5.38 -5.85 -6.04
CA LEU A 55 6.26 -5.69 -7.20
C LEU A 55 5.46 -5.38 -8.46
N MET A 56 4.37 -6.13 -8.70
CA MET A 56 3.46 -5.88 -9.82
C MET A 56 2.85 -4.48 -9.75
N LEU A 57 2.46 -4.01 -8.56
CA LEU A 57 1.95 -2.66 -8.35
C LEU A 57 2.98 -1.61 -8.76
N ARG A 58 4.22 -1.71 -8.26
CA ARG A 58 5.31 -0.81 -8.63
C ARG A 58 5.52 -0.78 -10.14
N ASP A 59 5.67 -1.95 -10.75
CA ASP A 59 5.98 -2.05 -12.18
C ASP A 59 4.83 -1.52 -13.05
N THR A 60 3.58 -1.75 -12.61
CA THR A 60 2.39 -1.21 -13.29
C THR A 60 2.36 0.32 -13.23
N LEU A 61 2.61 0.92 -12.06
CA LEU A 61 2.68 2.37 -11.91
C LEU A 61 3.81 2.97 -12.74
N VAL A 62 5.02 2.39 -12.68
CA VAL A 62 6.16 2.85 -13.46
C VAL A 62 5.87 2.79 -14.95
N LYS A 63 5.27 1.68 -15.43
CA LYS A 63 4.90 1.50 -16.84
C LYS A 63 3.84 2.50 -17.27
N TYR A 64 2.85 2.75 -16.43
CA TYR A 64 1.77 3.71 -16.72
C TYR A 64 2.33 5.12 -16.89
N PHE A 65 3.06 5.64 -15.90
CA PHE A 65 3.63 6.99 -16.00
C PHE A 65 4.71 7.13 -17.06
N SER A 66 5.50 6.07 -17.33
CA SER A 66 6.54 6.13 -18.37
C SER A 66 5.98 6.10 -19.80
N ARG A 67 4.71 5.72 -19.98
CA ARG A 67 4.04 5.74 -21.30
C ARG A 67 3.43 7.10 -21.65
N SER A 68 3.21 7.95 -20.66
CA SER A 68 2.62 9.26 -20.88
C SER A 68 3.67 10.26 -21.35
N THR A 69 3.49 10.81 -22.55
CA THR A 69 4.37 11.84 -23.13
C THR A 69 4.14 13.21 -22.49
N GLU A 70 2.95 13.43 -21.90
CA GLU A 70 2.55 14.69 -21.25
C GLU A 70 2.22 14.43 -19.79
N THR A 71 3.27 14.26 -18.97
CA THR A 71 3.12 14.02 -17.53
C THR A 71 3.27 15.33 -16.77
N CYS A 72 2.31 15.67 -15.90
CA CYS A 72 2.43 16.86 -15.07
C CYS A 72 3.62 16.74 -14.09
N PRO A 73 4.17 17.87 -13.59
CA PRO A 73 5.31 17.84 -12.67
C PRO A 73 5.08 16.97 -11.42
N GLY A 74 3.85 16.94 -10.89
CA GLY A 74 3.49 16.12 -9.74
C GLY A 74 3.58 14.61 -10.02
N CYS A 75 3.06 14.16 -11.17
CA CYS A 75 3.15 12.75 -11.56
C CYS A 75 4.57 12.36 -11.99
N LEU A 76 5.36 13.29 -12.53
CA LEU A 76 6.77 13.06 -12.84
C LEU A 76 7.59 12.87 -11.55
N ASN A 77 7.38 13.74 -10.55
CA ASN A 77 8.00 13.61 -9.24
C ASN A 77 7.60 12.30 -8.55
N TYR A 78 6.33 11.91 -8.65
CA TYR A 78 5.86 10.64 -8.12
C TYR A 78 6.49 9.43 -8.83
N LEU A 79 6.55 9.45 -10.16
CA LEU A 79 7.28 8.44 -10.95
C LEU A 79 8.75 8.36 -10.54
N HIS A 80 9.40 9.50 -10.36
CA HIS A 80 10.78 9.58 -9.91
C HIS A 80 10.95 8.93 -8.53
N ALA A 81 10.06 9.23 -7.58
CA ALA A 81 10.07 8.64 -6.25
C ALA A 81 9.86 7.12 -6.29
N ILE A 82 8.93 6.61 -7.13
CA ILE A 82 8.69 5.16 -7.29
C ILE A 82 9.90 4.46 -7.93
N LYS A 83 10.52 5.07 -8.95
CA LYS A 83 11.67 4.49 -9.64
C LYS A 83 12.89 4.36 -8.72
N HIS A 84 13.16 5.40 -7.94
CA HIS A 84 14.32 5.48 -7.04
C HIS A 84 14.05 4.90 -5.65
N PHE A 85 12.83 4.47 -5.37
CA PHE A 85 12.54 3.72 -4.16
C PHE A 85 13.42 2.46 -4.09
N ASP A 86 14.16 2.28 -2.99
CA ASP A 86 14.99 1.09 -2.76
C ASP A 86 14.10 -0.13 -2.48
N PHE A 87 13.56 -0.70 -3.55
CA PHE A 87 12.65 -1.82 -3.47
C PHE A 87 13.43 -3.11 -3.20
N PRO A 88 13.04 -3.89 -2.18
CA PRO A 88 13.79 -5.09 -1.80
C PRO A 88 13.92 -6.04 -2.97
N LYS A 89 15.15 -6.41 -3.34
CA LYS A 89 15.42 -7.28 -4.50
C LYS A 89 14.84 -8.68 -4.31
N LYS A 90 14.54 -9.37 -5.41
CA LYS A 90 14.16 -10.79 -5.38
C LYS A 90 15.36 -11.62 -4.93
N HIS A 91 15.29 -12.14 -3.71
CA HIS A 91 16.23 -13.15 -3.22
C HIS A 91 15.64 -14.53 -3.46
N TYR A 92 16.13 -15.27 -4.45
CA TYR A 92 15.59 -16.59 -4.81
C TYR A 92 15.93 -17.68 -3.76
N PHE A 93 17.10 -17.59 -3.13
CA PHE A 93 17.62 -18.64 -2.24
C PHE A 93 17.39 -18.38 -0.74
N VAL A 94 17.12 -17.13 -0.35
CA VAL A 94 17.05 -16.71 1.07
C VAL A 94 15.74 -15.97 1.38
N SER A 95 14.74 -16.10 0.50
CA SER A 95 13.44 -15.39 0.59
C SER A 95 12.69 -15.60 1.90
N LYS A 96 12.94 -16.73 2.58
CA LYS A 96 12.26 -17.16 3.82
C LYS A 96 13.06 -16.89 5.10
N SER A 97 14.26 -16.34 4.99
CA SER A 97 15.06 -15.94 6.16
C SER A 97 14.35 -14.83 6.92
N THR A 98 14.32 -14.93 8.26
CA THR A 98 13.81 -13.89 9.16
C THR A 98 14.44 -12.52 8.86
N LEU A 99 15.72 -12.49 8.48
CA LEU A 99 16.45 -11.26 8.17
C LEU A 99 15.91 -10.61 6.89
N VAL A 100 15.65 -11.42 5.85
CA VAL A 100 15.06 -10.96 4.58
C VAL A 100 13.59 -10.55 4.78
N ILE A 101 12.84 -11.28 5.60
CA ILE A 101 11.44 -10.96 5.90
C ILE A 101 11.35 -9.62 6.65
N ASN A 102 12.17 -9.41 7.68
CA ASN A 102 12.18 -8.15 8.45
C ASN A 102 12.62 -6.95 7.60
N TYR A 103 13.63 -7.13 6.74
CA TYR A 103 14.01 -6.10 5.77
C TYR A 103 12.86 -5.77 4.81
N ARG A 104 12.18 -6.80 4.27
CA ARG A 104 11.01 -6.63 3.41
C ARG A 104 9.85 -5.92 4.12
N ILE A 105 9.57 -6.26 5.38
CA ILE A 105 8.54 -5.59 6.18
C ILE A 105 8.83 -4.08 6.24
N LYS A 106 10.06 -3.69 6.61
CA LYS A 106 10.46 -2.27 6.70
C LYS A 106 10.37 -1.57 5.34
N ALA A 107 10.91 -2.18 4.29
CA ALA A 107 10.92 -1.58 2.97
C ALA A 107 9.50 -1.48 2.37
N LEU A 108 8.69 -2.54 2.44
CA LEU A 108 7.31 -2.52 1.95
C LEU A 108 6.44 -1.53 2.73
N ARG A 109 6.69 -1.35 4.05
CA ARG A 109 6.04 -0.32 4.85
C ARG A 109 6.35 1.08 4.33
N ASN A 110 7.63 1.39 4.08
CA ASN A 110 8.04 2.68 3.54
C ASN A 110 7.46 2.91 2.14
N PHE A 111 7.39 1.86 1.32
CA PHE A 111 6.76 1.91 0.01
C PHE A 111 5.27 2.25 0.11
N LEU A 112 4.53 1.57 0.98
CA LEU A 112 3.11 1.86 1.23
C LEU A 112 2.88 3.30 1.71
N ASN A 113 3.73 3.80 2.60
CA ASN A 113 3.65 5.19 3.06
C ASN A 113 3.85 6.18 1.92
N LEU A 114 4.83 5.93 1.04
CA LEU A 114 5.04 6.73 -0.17
C LEU A 114 3.78 6.73 -1.06
N LEU A 115 3.21 5.55 -1.34
CA LEU A 115 2.01 5.44 -2.16
C LEU A 115 0.82 6.16 -1.52
N ALA A 116 0.58 5.93 -0.23
CA ALA A 116 -0.53 6.49 0.52
C ALA A 116 -0.46 8.02 0.64
N SER A 117 0.75 8.57 0.84
CA SER A 117 0.97 10.02 0.92
C SER A 117 0.59 10.75 -0.36
N TRP A 118 0.56 10.05 -1.50
CA TRP A 118 0.17 10.61 -2.78
C TRP A 118 -1.28 10.31 -3.13
N SER A 119 -1.77 9.11 -2.84
CA SER A 119 -3.14 8.70 -3.20
C SER A 119 -4.23 9.27 -2.28
N PHE A 120 -3.87 9.57 -1.04
CA PHE A 120 -4.75 10.09 0.01
C PHE A 120 -4.35 11.50 0.48
N SER A 121 -3.63 12.27 -0.35
CA SER A 121 -3.36 13.67 -0.05
C SER A 121 -4.53 14.57 -0.42
N ASN A 122 -4.63 15.70 0.29
CA ASN A 122 -5.60 16.77 0.03
C ASN A 122 -5.16 17.67 -1.14
N THR A 123 -4.05 17.33 -1.81
CA THR A 123 -3.59 18.06 -3.00
C THR A 123 -4.48 17.72 -4.18
N PRO A 124 -4.88 18.69 -5.02
CA PRO A 124 -5.67 18.43 -6.23
C PRO A 124 -5.02 17.32 -7.07
N LYS A 125 -5.75 16.21 -7.23
CA LYS A 125 -5.30 15.07 -8.03
C LYS A 125 -5.20 15.50 -9.49
N CYS A 126 -4.14 15.08 -10.19
CA CYS A 126 -3.99 15.36 -11.62
C CYS A 126 -5.17 14.74 -12.39
N PRO A 127 -6.10 15.54 -12.97
CA PRO A 127 -7.26 15.00 -13.69
C PRO A 127 -6.84 14.32 -15.00
N THR A 128 -5.70 14.72 -15.55
CA THR A 128 -5.20 14.24 -16.86
C THR A 128 -4.39 12.95 -16.76
N CYS A 129 -3.65 12.77 -15.67
CA CYS A 129 -2.54 11.84 -15.63
C CYS A 129 -2.52 10.94 -14.39
N GLY A 130 -3.34 11.22 -13.37
CA GLY A 130 -3.30 10.50 -12.10
C GLY A 130 -4.41 9.47 -11.89
N GLY A 131 -5.59 9.62 -12.53
CA GLY A 131 -6.81 8.87 -12.21
C GLY A 131 -6.60 7.35 -12.04
N PHE A 132 -6.16 6.68 -13.10
CA PHE A 132 -5.90 5.23 -13.08
C PHE A 132 -4.87 4.80 -12.03
N ALA A 133 -3.81 5.58 -11.83
CA ALA A 133 -2.78 5.26 -10.83
C ALA A 133 -3.33 5.37 -9.40
N PHE A 134 -4.22 6.34 -9.13
CA PHE A 134 -4.89 6.46 -7.85
C PHE A 134 -5.80 5.26 -7.56
N ASP A 135 -6.57 4.83 -8.56
CA ASP A 135 -7.50 3.71 -8.40
C ASP A 135 -6.76 2.40 -8.13
N ILE A 136 -5.66 2.14 -8.84
CA ILE A 136 -4.86 0.94 -8.60
C ILE A 136 -4.26 0.92 -7.19
N VAL A 137 -3.72 2.05 -6.70
CA VAL A 137 -3.17 2.13 -5.34
C VAL A 137 -4.27 1.96 -4.29
N ARG A 138 -5.42 2.61 -4.49
CA ARG A 138 -6.60 2.50 -3.61
C ARG A 138 -7.06 1.05 -3.52
N ASN A 139 -7.27 0.40 -4.66
CA ASN A 139 -7.71 -0.99 -4.74
C ASN A 139 -6.69 -1.92 -4.07
N PHE A 140 -5.39 -1.71 -4.30
CA PHE A 140 -4.36 -2.52 -3.64
C PHE A 140 -4.44 -2.46 -2.10
N ILE A 141 -4.71 -1.28 -1.55
CA ILE A 141 -4.75 -1.03 -0.10
C ILE A 141 -6.08 -1.47 0.53
N VAL A 142 -7.20 -1.37 -0.18
CA VAL A 142 -8.56 -1.53 0.40
C VAL A 142 -9.28 -2.78 -0.10
N GLU A 143 -9.09 -3.17 -1.37
CA GLU A 143 -9.84 -4.26 -2.00
C GLU A 143 -9.51 -5.61 -1.38
N GLY A 144 -10.53 -6.39 -1.02
CA GLY A 144 -10.36 -7.63 -0.27
C GLY A 144 -9.92 -7.41 1.18
N GLY A 145 -10.07 -6.17 1.68
CA GLY A 145 -9.92 -5.88 3.10
C GLY A 145 -10.96 -6.63 3.92
N GLU A 146 -10.56 -7.10 5.09
CA GLU A 146 -11.45 -7.62 6.13
C GLU A 146 -11.53 -6.56 7.24
N PRO A 147 -12.71 -6.28 7.81
CA PRO A 147 -12.83 -5.33 8.91
C PRO A 147 -12.00 -5.81 10.09
N LEU A 148 -11.11 -4.95 10.59
CA LEU A 148 -10.36 -5.24 11.79
C LEU A 148 -11.02 -4.57 12.99
N ARG A 149 -11.05 -5.25 14.13
CA ARG A 149 -11.52 -4.65 15.37
C ARG A 149 -10.39 -3.84 16.01
N GLU A 150 -10.72 -2.71 16.65
CA GLU A 150 -9.73 -1.73 17.13
C GLU A 150 -8.74 -2.32 18.17
N TYR A 151 -9.18 -3.32 18.94
CA TYR A 151 -8.31 -4.04 19.88
C TYR A 151 -7.27 -4.92 19.17
N GLU A 152 -7.58 -5.48 18.01
CA GLU A 152 -6.66 -6.30 17.22
C GLU A 152 -5.56 -5.43 16.60
N LEU A 153 -5.88 -4.20 16.19
CA LEU A 153 -4.86 -3.23 15.75
C LEU A 153 -3.93 -2.85 16.86
N SER A 154 -4.48 -2.56 18.04
CA SER A 154 -3.70 -2.17 19.21
C SER A 154 -2.73 -3.28 19.59
N CYS A 155 -3.20 -4.52 19.77
CA CYS A 155 -2.32 -5.65 20.08
C CYS A 155 -1.25 -5.91 19.00
N ASN A 156 -1.62 -5.84 17.72
CA ASN A 156 -0.67 -6.05 16.62
C ASN A 156 0.37 -4.93 16.53
N LEU A 157 -0.01 -3.67 16.76
CA LEU A 157 0.92 -2.54 16.77
C LEU A 157 1.86 -2.62 17.98
N TYR A 158 1.35 -2.90 19.19
CA TYR A 158 2.19 -3.08 20.39
C TYR A 158 3.24 -4.18 20.22
N SER A 159 2.91 -5.28 19.53
CA SER A 159 3.86 -6.37 19.23
C SER A 159 4.96 -6.01 18.21
N ILE A 160 4.80 -4.92 17.45
CA ILE A 160 5.81 -4.44 16.47
C ILE A 160 6.76 -3.42 17.10
N TYR A 161 6.29 -2.72 18.14
CA TYR A 161 6.99 -1.62 18.81
C TYR A 161 7.57 -1.97 20.19
N SER A 162 7.38 -3.21 20.65
CA SER A 162 8.04 -3.79 21.84
C SER A 162 9.16 -4.73 21.42
#